data_AF-A0A852HD44-F1
#
_entry.id   AF-A0A852HD44-F1
#
_cell.length_a   1.000
_cell.length_b   1.000
_cell.length_c   1.000
_cell.angle_alpha   90.00
_cell.angle_beta   90.00
_cell.angle_gamma   90.00
#
_symmetry.space_group_name_H-M   'P 1'
#
loop_
_entity.id
_entity.type
_entity.pdbx_description
1 polymer ?
#
loop_
_entity_poly.entity_id
_entity_poly.type
_entity_poly.pdbx_seq_one_letter_code
_entity_poly.pdbx_strand_id
1 'polypeptide(L)'
;RTTKRHCTLYDGQHSTLSGVCHIPMAEPFCTKTREVLIETAKKLGLQCHSKGTMITIEGPRFSSQAESLMFRSWGADVINMTTVPEVILAKEAGMSYASIAMATDYDCWKEHEEAVSVDKVLKTLKGNANKATSILLTAIPQIGSMEWTDTLHTLKVSTHMRPMSTGD
;
A
#
# COMPACT_ATOMS: atom_id res chain seq x y z
N ARG A 1 12.91 -2.13 6.57
CA ARG A 1 11.75 -1.81 7.44
C ARG A 1 11.84 -0.34 7.80
N THR A 2 10.76 0.42 7.67
CA THR A 2 10.68 1.81 8.16
C THR A 2 10.59 1.80 9.69
N THR A 3 11.28 2.73 10.36
CA THR A 3 11.47 2.72 11.82
C THR A 3 11.18 4.06 12.48
N LYS A 4 11.25 5.17 11.74
CA LYS A 4 11.10 6.52 12.31
C LYS A 4 9.66 7.04 12.33
N ARG A 5 8.70 6.25 11.84
CA ARG A 5 7.33 6.69 11.58
C ARG A 5 6.39 6.09 12.62
N HIS A 6 5.36 6.84 13.00
CA HIS A 6 4.28 6.31 13.84
C HIS A 6 3.50 5.26 13.03
N CYS A 7 3.51 4.03 13.52
CA CYS A 7 2.97 2.87 12.80
C CYS A 7 1.67 2.31 13.40
N THR A 8 1.15 2.92 14.46
CA THR A 8 -0.12 2.53 15.10
C THR A 8 -0.86 3.76 15.61
N LEU A 9 -2.18 3.70 15.61
CA LEU A 9 -3.08 4.67 16.24
C LEU A 9 -3.19 4.46 17.76
N TYR A 10 -2.76 3.29 18.26
CA TYR A 10 -2.86 2.88 19.66
C TYR A 10 -1.50 2.97 20.35
N ASP A 11 -0.91 4.17 20.33
CA ASP A 11 0.42 4.44 20.90
C ASP A 11 0.40 4.87 22.37
N GLY A 12 -0.80 4.88 22.98
CA GLY A 12 -1.01 5.27 24.37
C GLY A 12 -0.96 6.78 24.63
N GLN A 13 -0.78 7.61 23.61
CA GLN A 13 -0.74 9.08 23.75
C GLN A 13 -2.13 9.72 23.63
N HIS A 14 -3.10 9.01 23.06
CA HIS A 14 -4.45 9.51 22.82
C HIS A 14 -5.49 8.87 23.75
N SER A 15 -6.21 9.69 24.51
CA SER A 15 -7.24 9.22 25.45
C SER A 15 -8.45 8.57 24.76
N THR A 16 -8.70 8.89 23.50
CA THR A 16 -9.78 8.34 22.69
C THR A 16 -9.47 6.95 22.10
N LEU A 17 -8.19 6.57 22.06
CA LEU A 17 -7.70 5.30 21.51
C LEU A 17 -6.75 4.65 22.52
N SER A 18 -7.34 4.03 23.55
CA SER A 18 -6.60 3.36 24.62
C SER A 18 -6.41 1.87 24.33
N GLY A 19 -5.33 1.28 24.86
CA GLY A 19 -5.04 -0.15 24.71
C GLY A 19 -3.86 -0.44 23.78
N VAL A 20 -3.69 -1.73 23.43
CA VAL A 20 -2.63 -2.22 22.54
C VAL A 20 -3.26 -2.96 21.36
N CYS A 21 -3.06 -2.45 20.14
CA CYS A 21 -3.61 -3.07 18.93
C CYS A 21 -2.57 -3.99 18.27
N HIS A 22 -2.93 -5.26 18.10
CA HIS A 22 -2.16 -6.25 17.34
C HIS A 22 -2.91 -6.63 16.07
N ILE A 23 -2.86 -5.77 15.05
CA ILE A 23 -3.61 -5.96 13.80
C ILE A 23 -3.00 -7.08 12.93
N PRO A 24 -3.80 -8.07 12.46
CA PRO A 24 -3.30 -9.09 11.54
C PRO A 24 -2.92 -8.49 10.17
N MET A 25 -1.75 -8.86 9.64
CA MET A 25 -1.22 -8.31 8.37
C MET A 25 -0.99 -9.35 7.27
N ALA A 26 -1.55 -10.56 7.42
CA ALA A 26 -1.44 -11.62 6.40
C ALA A 26 -1.98 -11.17 5.03
N GLU A 27 -3.13 -10.48 5.03
CA GLU A 27 -3.69 -9.80 3.86
C GLU A 27 -3.82 -8.30 4.17
N PRO A 28 -2.83 -7.48 3.78
CA PRO A 28 -2.78 -6.07 4.20
C PRO A 28 -3.71 -5.16 3.39
N PHE A 29 -4.14 -5.58 2.20
CA PHE A 29 -5.01 -4.82 1.31
C PHE A 29 -6.37 -5.49 1.16
N CYS A 30 -7.44 -4.72 0.95
CA CYS A 30 -8.77 -5.26 0.69
C CYS A 30 -8.84 -5.92 -0.69
N THR A 31 -9.07 -7.24 -0.70
CA THR A 31 -9.23 -8.05 -1.92
C THR A 31 -10.33 -7.52 -2.84
N LYS A 32 -11.50 -7.21 -2.28
CA LYS A 32 -12.65 -6.72 -3.06
C LYS A 32 -12.36 -5.39 -3.77
N THR A 33 -11.72 -4.42 -3.09
CA THR A 33 -11.30 -3.17 -3.74
C THR A 33 -10.22 -3.41 -4.79
N ARG A 34 -9.26 -4.29 -4.53
CA ARG A 34 -8.22 -4.65 -5.51
C ARG A 34 -8.81 -5.25 -6.79
N GLU A 35 -9.80 -6.12 -6.69
CA GLU A 35 -10.48 -6.73 -7.84
C GLU A 35 -11.12 -5.66 -8.73
N VAL A 36 -11.85 -4.70 -8.15
CA VAL A 36 -12.44 -3.59 -8.92
C VAL A 36 -11.36 -2.78 -9.65
N LEU A 37 -10.23 -2.51 -9.01
CA LEU A 37 -9.12 -1.79 -9.63
C LEU A 37 -8.49 -2.58 -10.78
N ILE A 38 -8.28 -3.88 -10.61
CA ILE A 38 -7.71 -4.78 -11.62
C ILE A 38 -8.65 -4.88 -12.84
N GLU A 39 -9.94 -5.11 -12.60
CA GLU A 39 -10.94 -5.17 -13.67
C GLU A 39 -11.08 -3.84 -14.41
N THR A 40 -11.03 -2.73 -13.68
CA THR A 40 -11.08 -1.40 -14.27
C THR A 40 -9.87 -1.13 -15.16
N ALA A 41 -8.65 -1.46 -14.70
CA ALA A 41 -7.45 -1.34 -15.51
C ALA A 41 -7.55 -2.19 -16.79
N LYS A 42 -8.07 -3.42 -16.69
CA LYS A 42 -8.31 -4.30 -17.83
C LYS A 42 -9.33 -3.71 -18.82
N LYS A 43 -10.45 -3.16 -18.35
CA LYS A 43 -11.47 -2.50 -19.18
C LYS A 43 -10.92 -1.29 -19.93
N LEU A 44 -10.00 -0.55 -19.31
CA LEU A 44 -9.33 0.60 -19.91
C LEU A 44 -8.18 0.22 -20.85
N GLY A 45 -7.89 -1.08 -21.04
CA GLY A 45 -6.78 -1.55 -21.88
C GLY A 45 -5.40 -1.19 -21.33
N LEU A 46 -5.29 -0.94 -20.02
CA LEU A 46 -4.03 -0.57 -19.37
C LEU A 46 -3.22 -1.82 -19.01
N GLN A 47 -1.91 -1.75 -19.25
CA GLN A 47 -0.97 -2.75 -18.73
C GLN A 47 -0.98 -2.71 -17.20
N CYS A 48 -1.32 -3.83 -16.57
CA CYS A 48 -1.47 -3.94 -15.12
C CYS A 48 -1.06 -5.33 -14.64
N HIS A 49 -0.29 -5.39 -13.56
CA HIS A 49 0.01 -6.61 -12.83
C HIS A 49 -1.03 -6.80 -11.70
N SER A 50 -1.67 -7.96 -11.63
CA SER A 50 -2.74 -8.22 -10.65
C SER A 50 -2.24 -8.40 -9.21
N LYS A 51 -0.94 -8.63 -9.03
CA LYS A 51 -0.28 -8.81 -7.74
C LYS A 51 1.14 -8.25 -7.77
N GLY A 52 1.67 -7.94 -6.60
CA GLY A 52 3.07 -7.57 -6.41
C GLY A 52 3.39 -7.33 -4.93
N THR A 53 4.63 -7.57 -4.55
CA THR A 53 5.17 -7.32 -3.22
C THR A 53 5.91 -5.98 -3.22
N MET A 54 5.47 -5.07 -2.34
CA MET A 54 6.07 -3.75 -2.16
C MET A 54 7.08 -3.75 -1.02
N ILE A 55 8.31 -3.34 -1.28
CA ILE A 55 9.27 -2.97 -0.25
C ILE A 55 9.17 -1.47 0.01
N THR A 56 8.89 -1.09 1.27
CA THR A 56 8.94 0.30 1.70
C THR A 56 10.23 0.57 2.46
N ILE A 57 11.08 1.45 1.90
CA ILE A 57 12.30 1.95 2.54
C ILE A 57 12.04 3.28 3.27
N GLU A 58 12.96 3.68 4.14
CA GLU A 58 12.81 4.92 4.92
C GLU A 58 12.90 6.18 4.05
N GLY A 59 13.79 6.18 3.05
CA GLY A 59 14.17 7.40 2.32
C GLY A 59 15.03 8.36 3.19
N PRO A 60 15.30 9.58 2.70
CA PRO A 60 14.94 10.14 1.40
C PRO A 60 15.85 9.67 0.25
N ARG A 61 16.96 8.99 0.55
CA ARG A 61 17.85 8.43 -0.47
C ARG A 61 17.20 7.25 -1.20
N PHE A 62 17.53 7.09 -2.47
CA PHE A 62 17.29 5.85 -3.19
C PHE A 62 18.20 4.72 -2.67
N SER A 63 17.90 3.49 -3.08
CA SER A 63 18.68 2.31 -2.75
C SER A 63 20.05 2.36 -3.43
N SER A 64 21.05 1.77 -2.80
CA SER A 64 22.26 1.31 -3.50
C SER A 64 21.94 0.08 -4.35
N GLN A 65 22.81 -0.23 -5.33
CA GLN A 65 22.64 -1.43 -6.16
C GLN A 65 22.61 -2.71 -5.33
N ALA A 66 23.45 -2.80 -4.29
CA ALA A 66 23.47 -3.95 -3.38
C ALA A 66 22.12 -4.13 -2.65
N GLU A 67 21.52 -3.04 -2.16
CA GLU A 67 20.17 -3.08 -1.57
C GLU A 67 19.11 -3.51 -2.60
N SER A 68 19.18 -2.97 -3.82
CA SER A 68 18.26 -3.32 -4.91
C SER A 68 18.31 -4.82 -5.25
N LEU A 69 19.51 -5.39 -5.41
CA LEU A 69 19.70 -6.81 -5.65
C LEU A 69 19.23 -7.67 -4.47
N MET A 70 19.49 -7.23 -3.24
CA MET A 70 19.00 -7.90 -2.04
C MET A 70 17.47 -7.94 -2.00
N PHE A 71 16.76 -6.84 -2.25
CA PHE A 71 15.29 -6.82 -2.26
C PHE A 71 14.71 -7.72 -3.35
N ARG A 72 15.34 -7.78 -4.53
CA ARG A 72 14.96 -8.72 -5.58
C ARG A 72 15.14 -10.17 -5.14
N SER A 73 16.22 -10.49 -4.42
CA SER A 73 16.45 -11.84 -3.88
C SER A 73 15.38 -12.26 -2.85
N TRP A 74 14.71 -11.31 -2.19
CA TRP A 74 13.58 -11.55 -1.30
C TRP A 74 12.25 -11.77 -2.05
N GLY A 75 12.23 -11.61 -3.38
CA GLY A 75 11.01 -11.68 -4.19
C GLY A 75 10.17 -10.40 -4.17
N ALA A 76 10.78 -9.24 -3.86
CA ALA A 76 10.10 -7.96 -4.01
C ALA A 76 9.93 -7.58 -5.49
N ASP A 77 8.75 -7.06 -5.84
CA ASP A 77 8.43 -6.66 -7.21
C ASP A 77 8.63 -5.16 -7.43
N VAL A 78 8.29 -4.35 -6.43
CA VAL A 78 8.33 -2.88 -6.48
C VAL A 78 8.85 -2.30 -5.17
N ILE A 79 9.43 -1.11 -5.25
CA ILE A 79 9.99 -0.37 -4.11
C ILE A 79 9.38 1.02 -4.01
N ASN A 80 9.07 1.47 -2.79
CA ASN A 80 8.64 2.84 -2.55
C ASN A 80 9.05 3.34 -1.15
N MET A 81 8.51 4.49 -0.77
CA MET A 81 8.79 5.13 0.52
C MET A 81 7.53 5.46 1.32
N THR A 82 6.32 5.02 0.94
CA THR A 82 5.06 5.52 1.55
C THR A 82 4.04 4.45 1.95
N THR A 83 4.04 3.25 1.34
CA THR A 83 3.02 2.23 1.63
C THR A 83 2.97 1.84 3.10
N VAL A 84 4.12 1.77 3.77
CA VAL A 84 4.22 1.57 5.21
C VAL A 84 4.59 2.90 5.89
N PRO A 85 3.82 3.37 6.90
CA PRO A 85 2.76 2.67 7.63
C PRO A 85 1.32 2.88 7.14
N GLU A 86 1.09 3.55 6.01
CA GLU A 86 -0.26 3.91 5.54
C GLU A 86 -1.23 2.72 5.51
N VAL A 87 -0.80 1.58 4.97
CA VAL A 87 -1.62 0.36 4.91
C VAL A 87 -1.97 -0.22 6.28
N ILE A 88 -1.07 -0.06 7.26
CA ILE A 88 -1.28 -0.54 8.64
C ILE A 88 -2.34 0.33 9.31
N LEU A 89 -2.17 1.65 9.25
CA LEU A 89 -3.06 2.62 9.88
C LEU A 89 -4.47 2.56 9.28
N ALA A 90 -4.58 2.40 7.95
CA ALA A 90 -5.86 2.22 7.30
C ALA A 90 -6.58 0.95 7.78
N LYS A 91 -5.82 -0.13 8.02
CA LYS A 91 -6.38 -1.38 8.55
C LYS A 91 -6.81 -1.25 10.00
N GLU A 92 -6.02 -0.58 10.85
CA GLU A 92 -6.40 -0.26 12.24
C GLU A 92 -7.65 0.63 12.32
N ALA A 93 -7.83 1.53 11.34
CA ALA A 93 -9.02 2.36 11.21
C ALA A 93 -10.26 1.60 10.67
N GLY A 94 -10.14 0.31 10.35
CA GLY A 94 -11.23 -0.50 9.79
C GLY A 94 -11.62 -0.08 8.37
N MET A 95 -10.70 0.52 7.62
CA MET A 95 -10.94 0.99 6.26
C MET A 95 -10.63 -0.09 5.22
N SER A 96 -11.42 -0.10 4.15
CA SER A 96 -11.12 -0.86 2.94
C SER A 96 -10.02 -0.15 2.16
N TYR A 97 -8.78 -0.63 2.26
CA TYR A 97 -7.61 0.02 1.66
C TYR A 97 -7.01 -0.81 0.51
N ALA A 98 -6.70 -0.17 -0.61
CA ALA A 98 -5.97 -0.73 -1.74
C ALA A 98 -5.04 0.33 -2.33
N SER A 99 -3.93 -0.10 -2.93
CA SER A 99 -2.93 0.79 -3.51
C SER A 99 -2.72 0.49 -5.00
N ILE A 100 -2.60 1.54 -5.81
CA ILE A 100 -2.20 1.46 -7.22
C ILE A 100 -0.72 1.87 -7.28
N ALA A 101 0.17 0.90 -7.48
CA ALA A 101 1.60 1.17 -7.65
C ALA A 101 1.90 1.42 -9.12
N MET A 102 2.42 2.62 -9.42
CA MET A 102 2.83 3.00 -10.78
C MET A 102 4.36 2.98 -10.88
N ALA A 103 4.90 2.01 -11.61
CA ALA A 103 6.35 1.91 -11.83
C ALA A 103 6.86 3.14 -12.62
N THR A 104 7.84 3.84 -12.08
CA THR A 104 8.47 5.03 -12.69
C THR A 104 9.84 4.74 -13.30
N ASP A 105 10.52 3.73 -12.78
CA ASP A 105 11.89 3.36 -13.06
C ASP A 105 12.14 1.91 -12.58
N TYR A 106 13.32 1.39 -12.88
CA TYR A 106 13.77 0.07 -12.45
C TYR A 106 14.78 0.16 -11.30
N ASP A 107 14.68 1.17 -10.43
CA ASP A 107 15.64 1.43 -9.36
C ASP A 107 17.08 1.49 -9.92
N CYS A 108 18.02 0.69 -9.40
CA CYS A 108 19.42 0.69 -9.85
C CYS A 108 20.01 -0.71 -10.09
N TRP A 109 19.19 -1.76 -10.19
CA TRP A 109 19.65 -3.13 -10.39
C TRP A 109 20.01 -3.46 -11.85
N LYS A 110 19.50 -2.70 -12.81
CA LYS A 110 19.65 -3.01 -14.25
C LYS A 110 20.87 -2.29 -14.82
N GLU A 111 21.93 -3.04 -15.14
CA GLU A 111 23.25 -2.50 -15.54
C GLU A 111 23.25 -1.70 -16.86
N HIS A 112 22.27 -1.93 -17.74
CA HIS A 112 22.17 -1.26 -19.05
C HIS A 112 20.98 -0.31 -19.18
N GLU A 113 20.29 -0.01 -18.08
CA GLU A 113 19.38 1.13 -18.03
C GLU A 113 19.98 2.25 -17.18
N GLU A 114 19.75 3.48 -17.62
CA GLU A 114 20.22 4.67 -16.91
C GLU A 114 19.64 4.69 -15.48
N ALA A 115 20.49 4.95 -14.49
CA ALA A 115 20.12 5.06 -13.08
C ALA A 115 18.99 6.08 -12.84
N VAL A 116 18.20 5.84 -11.78
CA VAL A 116 17.08 6.71 -11.39
C VAL A 116 17.54 8.16 -11.20
N SER A 117 16.86 9.10 -11.87
CA SER A 117 17.05 10.55 -11.69
C SER A 117 15.70 11.23 -11.49
N VAL A 118 15.70 12.36 -10.77
CA VAL A 118 14.48 13.11 -10.43
C VAL A 118 13.67 13.49 -11.68
N ASP A 119 14.34 13.97 -12.74
CA ASP A 119 13.67 14.41 -13.96
C ASP A 119 12.95 13.29 -14.71
N LYS A 120 13.56 12.09 -14.73
CA LYS A 120 12.94 10.90 -15.35
C LYS A 120 11.73 10.43 -14.56
N VAL A 121 11.86 10.39 -13.23
CA VAL A 121 10.76 10.05 -12.34
C VAL A 121 9.59 11.00 -12.59
N LEU A 122 9.82 12.32 -12.65
CA LEU A 122 8.78 13.31 -12.91
C LEU A 122 8.10 13.13 -14.27
N LYS A 123 8.86 12.85 -15.34
CA LYS A 123 8.29 12.63 -16.68
C LYS A 123 7.40 11.39 -16.72
N THR A 124 7.89 10.26 -16.19
CA THR A 124 7.12 9.02 -16.14
C THR A 124 5.90 9.17 -15.21
N LEU A 125 6.07 9.87 -14.08
CA LEU A 125 5.00 10.13 -13.12
C LEU A 125 3.86 10.93 -13.74
N LYS A 126 4.13 11.93 -14.60
CA LYS A 126 3.07 12.68 -15.31
C LYS A 126 2.23 11.79 -16.22
N GLY A 127 2.87 10.89 -16.98
CA GLY A 127 2.15 9.93 -17.82
C GLY A 127 1.37 8.90 -17.00
N ASN A 128 1.94 8.46 -15.89
CA ASN A 128 1.31 7.53 -14.95
C ASN A 128 0.14 8.17 -14.19
N ALA A 129 0.21 9.46 -13.87
CA ALA A 129 -0.85 10.19 -13.18
C ALA A 129 -2.15 10.16 -13.98
N ASN A 130 -2.09 10.37 -15.31
CA ASN A 130 -3.29 10.28 -16.15
C ASN A 130 -3.93 8.89 -16.12
N LYS A 131 -3.11 7.83 -16.20
CA LYS A 131 -3.59 6.44 -16.11
C LYS A 131 -4.25 6.15 -14.76
N ALA A 132 -3.58 6.55 -13.67
CA ALA A 132 -4.11 6.38 -12.32
C ALA A 132 -5.43 7.13 -12.13
N THR A 133 -5.52 8.38 -12.61
CA THR A 133 -6.75 9.18 -12.60
C THR A 133 -7.87 8.49 -13.38
N SER A 134 -7.61 7.98 -14.58
CA SER A 134 -8.63 7.25 -15.35
C SER A 134 -9.12 6.00 -14.64
N ILE A 135 -8.23 5.24 -13.98
CA ILE A 135 -8.61 4.10 -13.15
C ILE A 135 -9.52 4.56 -12.01
N LEU A 136 -9.11 5.57 -11.23
CA LEU A 136 -9.86 6.05 -10.08
C LEU A 136 -11.25 6.57 -10.47
N LEU A 137 -11.34 7.42 -11.50
CA LEU A 137 -12.61 7.97 -11.99
C LEU A 137 -13.58 6.88 -12.49
N THR A 138 -13.05 5.76 -12.98
CA THR A 138 -13.87 4.63 -13.45
C THR A 138 -14.21 3.65 -12.32
N ALA A 139 -13.31 3.45 -11.36
CA ALA A 139 -13.46 2.50 -10.26
C ALA A 139 -14.35 3.04 -9.14
N ILE A 140 -14.27 4.33 -8.82
CA ILE A 140 -15.05 4.95 -7.72
C ILE A 140 -16.56 4.75 -7.89
N PRO A 141 -17.17 5.00 -9.08
CA PRO A 141 -18.59 4.73 -9.28
C PRO A 141 -18.95 3.24 -9.12
N GLN A 142 -18.10 2.33 -9.60
CA GLN A 142 -18.30 0.88 -9.44
C GLN A 142 -18.28 0.48 -7.96
N ILE A 143 -17.32 1.00 -7.19
CA ILE A 143 -17.25 0.81 -5.73
C ILE A 143 -18.55 1.32 -5.08
N GLY A 144 -19.03 2.51 -5.46
CA GLY A 144 -20.25 3.10 -4.92
C GLY A 144 -21.53 2.33 -5.23
N SER A 145 -21.54 1.48 -6.27
CA SER A 145 -22.69 0.64 -6.64
C SER A 145 -22.66 -0.78 -6.07
N MET A 146 -21.62 -1.15 -5.33
CA MET A 146 -21.45 -2.49 -4.75
C MET A 146 -21.91 -2.55 -3.28
N GLU A 147 -22.30 -3.73 -2.81
CA GLU A 147 -22.56 -3.98 -1.39
C GLU A 147 -21.27 -4.13 -0.59
N TRP A 148 -21.13 -3.43 0.56
CA TRP A 148 -19.90 -3.45 1.38
C TRP A 148 -20.11 -3.89 2.83
N THR A 149 -21.35 -4.15 3.24
CA THR A 149 -21.72 -4.41 4.64
C THR A 149 -20.84 -5.48 5.30
N ASP A 150 -20.72 -6.66 4.69
CA ASP A 150 -19.94 -7.77 5.27
C ASP A 150 -18.43 -7.49 5.28
N THR A 151 -17.92 -6.83 4.24
CA THR A 151 -16.51 -6.45 4.14
C THR A 151 -16.14 -5.46 5.25
N LEU A 152 -16.95 -4.42 5.42
CA LEU A 152 -16.72 -3.40 6.45
C LEU A 152 -16.95 -3.96 7.86
N HIS A 153 -17.92 -4.85 8.03
CA HIS A 153 -18.12 -5.55 9.31
C HIS A 153 -16.89 -6.39 9.69
N THR A 154 -16.37 -7.19 8.76
CA THR A 154 -15.18 -8.01 8.97
C THR A 154 -13.95 -7.17 9.33
N LEU A 155 -13.74 -6.05 8.63
CA LEU A 155 -12.66 -5.12 8.92
C LEU A 155 -12.79 -4.51 10.33
N LYS A 156 -13.99 -4.11 10.73
CA LYS A 156 -14.25 -3.58 12.08
C LYS A 156 -14.07 -4.61 13.19
N VAL A 157 -14.49 -5.86 12.98
CA VAL A 157 -14.30 -6.92 13.98
C VAL A 157 -12.82 -7.26 14.14
N SER A 158 -12.06 -7.22 13.05
CA SER A 158 -10.61 -7.50 13.07
C SER A 158 -9.80 -6.44 13.83
N THR A 159 -10.33 -5.23 14.01
CA THR A 159 -9.70 -4.16 14.80
C THR A 159 -10.10 -4.17 16.27
N HIS A 160 -11.18 -4.85 16.65
CA HIS A 160 -11.64 -4.89 18.04
C HIS A 160 -10.67 -5.69 18.91
N MET A 161 -9.99 -4.94 19.78
CA MET A 161 -9.06 -5.45 20.77
C MET A 161 -9.77 -6.37 21.76
N ARG A 162 -9.09 -7.43 22.21
CA ARG A 162 -9.43 -8.03 23.49
C ARG A 162 -9.16 -6.98 24.56
N PRO A 163 -10.12 -6.61 25.43
CA PRO A 163 -9.78 -5.84 26.60
C PRO A 163 -8.69 -6.60 27.36
N MET A 164 -7.62 -5.90 27.74
CA MET A 164 -6.73 -6.44 28.78
C MET A 164 -7.64 -6.76 29.96
N SER A 165 -7.79 -8.04 30.28
CA SER A 165 -8.27 -8.44 31.59
C SER A 165 -7.39 -7.70 32.58
N THR A 166 -7.98 -6.81 33.38
CA THR A 166 -7.35 -6.29 34.59
C THR A 166 -7.01 -7.51 35.44
N GLY A 167 -5.77 -7.99 35.33
CA GLY A 167 -5.23 -9.02 36.18
C GLY A 167 -4.90 -8.39 37.53
N ASP A 168 -5.52 -8.97 38.56
CA ASP A 168 -5.24 -8.95 40.01
C ASP A 168 -4.11 -8.04 40.54
#